data_AF-A0A941UYM4-F1
#
_entry.id   AF-A0A941UYM4-F1
#
_cell.length_a   1.000
_cell.length_b   1.000
_cell.length_c   1.000
_cell.angle_alpha   90.00
_cell.angle_beta   90.00
_cell.angle_gamma   90.00
#
_symmetry.space_group_name_H-M   'P 1'
#
loop_
_entity.id
_entity.type
_entity.pdbx_description
1 polymer ?
#
loop_
_entity_poly.entity_id
_entity_poly.type
_entity_poly.pdbx_seq_one_letter_code
_entity_poly.pdbx_strand_id
1 'polypeptide(L)'
;MKNTTNSTRKGTVIRLAGLAGALALCLSLTPAAFAQQKAFATPEAAMNAFGEALATSDDEAMHTLLGADYHRFIPAPSDDLRLRFLAAWAKARAVKPQGDGKALIAVGDDGWTMPIPMVKGAQGWRFDARAGADEIRIRRIGRNELAVMQAMLAIYDAQMEYAQVDRDGDGVREYATRFESSPGKKDGLYWSTKTGEAVSPLGSPQRRPPAATAAKAITATVTSCWARKASTPPAARMSTPCAERRSAVLPPWRGRRSTATPA
;
A
#
# COMPACT_ATOMS: atom_id res chain seq x y z
N MET A 1 -31.37 -98.26 62.61
CA MET A 1 -30.11 -98.53 61.88
C MET A 1 -30.19 -97.72 60.59
N LYS A 2 -29.51 -96.56 60.50
CA LYS A 2 -28.21 -96.34 59.81
C LYS A 2 -28.19 -97.06 58.44
N ASN A 3 -27.83 -96.41 57.32
CA ASN A 3 -26.45 -96.19 56.87
C ASN A 3 -26.45 -95.10 55.73
N THR A 4 -25.72 -93.98 55.87
CA THR A 4 -24.43 -93.59 55.17
C THR A 4 -24.59 -92.99 53.75
N THR A 5 -23.95 -91.91 53.28
CA THR A 5 -23.04 -90.86 53.80
C THR A 5 -22.88 -89.73 52.74
N ASN A 6 -22.62 -88.50 53.22
CA ASN A 6 -22.19 -87.22 52.57
C ASN A 6 -20.92 -87.35 51.66
N SER A 7 -20.43 -86.41 50.81
CA SER A 7 -20.53 -84.96 50.50
C SER A 7 -19.79 -84.75 49.14
N THR A 8 -19.92 -83.70 48.32
CA THR A 8 -19.10 -82.45 48.41
C THR A 8 -19.46 -81.41 47.32
N ARG A 9 -19.28 -80.12 47.66
CA ARG A 9 -19.54 -78.89 46.86
C ARG A 9 -18.38 -78.46 45.93
N LYS A 10 -18.74 -77.51 45.03
CA LYS A 10 -17.99 -76.37 44.38
C LYS A 10 -17.97 -76.58 42.85
N GLY A 11 -18.46 -75.72 41.96
CA GLY A 11 -18.65 -74.26 41.94
C GLY A 11 -17.74 -73.68 40.84
N THR A 12 -18.28 -73.00 39.81
CA THR A 12 -17.71 -71.86 39.04
C THR A 12 -18.43 -71.69 37.69
N VAL A 13 -18.63 -70.42 37.33
CA VAL A 13 -19.61 -69.84 36.42
C VAL A 13 -19.09 -69.73 34.98
N ILE A 14 -20.03 -69.82 34.03
CA ILE A 14 -19.89 -69.92 32.56
C ILE A 14 -19.30 -68.64 31.92
N ARG A 15 -18.40 -68.79 30.93
CA ARG A 15 -17.82 -67.70 30.13
C ARG A 15 -18.60 -67.39 28.85
N LEU A 16 -18.59 -66.10 28.53
CA LEU A 16 -19.22 -65.36 27.44
C LEU A 16 -18.91 -65.87 26.01
N ALA A 17 -19.93 -65.86 25.16
CA ALA A 17 -19.82 -65.68 23.72
C ALA A 17 -20.88 -64.65 23.30
N GLY A 18 -20.48 -63.52 22.70
CA GLY A 18 -21.41 -62.47 22.32
C GLY A 18 -20.85 -61.48 21.30
N LEU A 19 -21.64 -61.32 20.23
CA LEU A 19 -21.71 -60.21 19.27
C LEU A 19 -20.54 -59.96 18.29
N ALA A 20 -20.71 -60.54 17.10
CA ALA A 20 -20.21 -59.97 15.86
C ALA A 20 -21.28 -59.05 15.24
N GLY A 21 -20.87 -57.87 14.77
CA GLY A 21 -21.60 -57.08 13.78
C GLY A 21 -22.38 -55.87 14.30
N ALA A 22 -21.69 -54.73 14.50
CA ALA A 22 -22.18 -53.37 14.24
C ALA A 22 -21.20 -52.31 14.80
N LEU A 23 -20.00 -52.15 14.23
CA LEU A 23 -19.17 -50.96 14.49
C LEU A 23 -18.11 -50.76 13.39
N ALA A 24 -18.55 -50.36 12.19
CA ALA A 24 -17.64 -49.96 11.12
C ALA A 24 -18.23 -48.80 10.30
N LEU A 25 -18.55 -47.70 10.98
CA LEU A 25 -18.89 -46.45 10.30
C LEU A 25 -18.53 -45.24 11.18
N CYS A 26 -17.25 -45.12 11.54
CA CYS A 26 -16.68 -43.89 12.09
C CYS A 26 -15.20 -43.83 11.70
N LEU A 27 -14.77 -42.64 11.29
CA LEU A 27 -13.38 -42.22 11.09
C LEU A 27 -12.72 -42.44 9.72
N SER A 28 -13.25 -41.74 8.72
CA SER A 28 -12.39 -41.13 7.70
C SER A 28 -12.74 -39.65 7.54
N LEU A 29 -12.65 -38.88 8.63
CA LEU A 29 -12.33 -37.47 8.50
C LEU A 29 -10.83 -37.40 8.19
N THR A 30 -10.47 -37.48 6.90
CA THR A 30 -9.20 -36.94 6.46
C THR A 30 -9.22 -35.46 6.82
N PRO A 31 -8.32 -34.95 7.67
CA PRO A 31 -8.20 -33.51 7.81
C PRO A 31 -7.91 -32.97 6.42
N ALA A 32 -8.71 -32.01 5.95
CA ALA A 32 -8.36 -31.24 4.78
C ALA A 32 -6.94 -30.74 5.03
N ALA A 33 -5.99 -31.22 4.24
CA ALA A 33 -4.64 -30.70 4.25
C ALA A 33 -4.77 -29.25 3.77
N PHE A 34 -4.91 -28.32 4.71
CA PHE A 34 -4.58 -26.94 4.45
C PHE A 34 -3.18 -26.98 3.87
N ALA A 35 -3.03 -26.62 2.60
CA ALA A 35 -1.74 -26.57 1.93
C ALA A 35 -0.84 -25.66 2.78
N GLN A 36 0.00 -26.29 3.59
CA GLN A 36 0.80 -25.59 4.56
C GLN A 36 1.90 -24.87 3.79
N GLN A 37 1.92 -23.55 3.89
CA GLN A 37 2.97 -22.72 3.30
C GLN A 37 4.35 -23.32 3.62
N LYS A 38 5.21 -23.44 2.60
CA LYS A 38 6.50 -24.13 2.74
C LYS A 38 7.36 -23.46 3.81
N ALA A 39 7.80 -24.24 4.78
CA ALA A 39 8.76 -23.83 5.79
C ALA A 39 10.18 -24.28 5.40
N PHE A 40 11.17 -23.46 5.73
CA PHE A 40 12.57 -23.65 5.39
C PHE A 40 13.44 -23.75 6.65
N ALA A 41 14.48 -24.57 6.62
CA ALA A 41 15.41 -24.69 7.74
C ALA A 41 16.18 -23.39 8.01
N THR A 42 16.52 -22.65 6.95
CA THR A 42 17.28 -21.40 7.00
C THR A 42 16.60 -20.31 6.17
N PRO A 43 16.78 -19.02 6.51
CA PRO A 43 16.25 -17.93 5.69
C PRO A 43 16.94 -17.84 4.32
N GLU A 44 18.19 -18.30 4.19
CA GLU A 44 18.90 -18.36 2.91
C GLU A 44 18.25 -19.37 1.95
N ALA A 45 17.76 -20.50 2.46
CA ALA A 45 17.04 -21.48 1.65
C ALA A 45 15.71 -20.92 1.15
N ALA A 46 14.98 -20.17 1.99
CA ALA A 46 13.75 -19.48 1.60
C ALA A 46 14.02 -18.39 0.56
N MET A 47 15.08 -17.59 0.76
CA MET A 47 15.53 -16.58 -0.20
C MET A 47 15.84 -17.22 -1.57
N ASN A 48 16.66 -18.25 -1.63
CA ASN A 48 17.03 -18.90 -2.89
C ASN A 48 15.81 -19.46 -3.63
N ALA A 49 14.89 -20.13 -2.92
CA ALA A 49 13.66 -20.64 -3.51
C ALA A 49 12.78 -19.52 -4.10
N PHE A 50 12.70 -18.37 -3.42
CA PHE A 50 11.99 -17.19 -3.93
C PHE A 50 12.63 -16.65 -5.21
N GLY A 51 13.96 -16.51 -5.22
CA GLY A 51 14.68 -16.03 -6.39
C GLY A 51 14.52 -16.94 -7.61
N GLU A 52 14.53 -18.26 -7.39
CA GLU A 52 14.31 -19.26 -8.44
C GLU A 52 12.90 -19.16 -9.03
N ALA A 53 11.87 -19.18 -8.18
CA ALA A 53 10.47 -19.05 -8.61
C ALA A 53 10.23 -17.76 -9.39
N LEU A 54 10.85 -16.64 -8.97
CA LEU A 54 10.72 -15.37 -9.67
C LEU A 54 11.47 -15.35 -11.01
N ALA A 55 12.63 -16.03 -11.11
CA ALA A 55 13.42 -16.12 -12.32
C ALA A 55 12.73 -16.98 -13.40
N THR A 56 12.11 -18.08 -12.99
CA THR A 56 11.37 -18.99 -13.89
C THR A 56 9.92 -18.57 -14.14
N SER A 57 9.45 -17.53 -13.44
CA SER A 57 8.04 -17.08 -13.48
C SER A 57 7.07 -18.21 -13.08
N ASP A 58 7.47 -19.00 -12.09
CA ASP A 58 6.72 -20.14 -11.57
C ASP A 58 5.69 -19.68 -10.52
N ASP A 59 4.45 -19.52 -10.97
CA ASP A 59 3.34 -19.06 -10.15
C ASP A 59 2.94 -20.10 -9.08
N GLU A 60 3.02 -21.41 -9.38
CA GLU A 60 2.72 -22.46 -8.40
C GLU A 60 3.76 -22.51 -7.26
N ALA A 61 5.04 -22.35 -7.61
CA ALA A 61 6.10 -22.19 -6.61
C ALA A 61 5.87 -20.93 -5.76
N MET A 62 5.43 -19.82 -6.37
CA MET A 62 5.13 -18.60 -5.63
C MET A 62 3.94 -18.77 -4.66
N HIS A 63 2.88 -19.47 -5.08
CA HIS A 63 1.77 -19.86 -4.20
C HIS A 63 2.24 -20.72 -3.02
N THR A 64 3.16 -21.64 -3.26
CA THR A 64 3.76 -22.49 -2.22
C THR A 64 4.61 -21.66 -1.23
N LEU A 65 5.31 -20.65 -1.73
CA LEU A 65 6.23 -19.79 -0.96
C LEU A 65 5.51 -18.71 -0.15
N LEU A 66 4.54 -18.01 -0.74
CA LEU A 66 3.86 -16.85 -0.16
C LEU A 66 2.48 -17.20 0.43
N GLY A 67 2.01 -18.42 0.19
CA GLY A 67 0.70 -18.92 0.62
C GLY A 67 -0.35 -18.84 -0.50
N ALA A 68 -1.33 -19.74 -0.47
CA ALA A 68 -2.31 -19.91 -1.55
C ALA A 68 -3.06 -18.62 -1.94
N ASP A 69 -3.35 -17.73 -0.99
CA ASP A 69 -4.14 -16.52 -1.23
C ASP A 69 -3.30 -15.24 -1.42
N TYR A 70 -1.99 -15.33 -1.67
CA TYR A 70 -1.12 -14.15 -1.64
C TYR A 70 -1.51 -13.06 -2.66
N HIS A 71 -2.01 -13.47 -3.83
CA HIS A 71 -2.49 -12.56 -4.89
C HIS A 71 -3.66 -11.67 -4.45
N ARG A 72 -4.39 -12.04 -3.39
CA ARG A 72 -5.48 -11.20 -2.85
C ARG A 72 -4.97 -9.86 -2.32
N PHE A 73 -3.69 -9.78 -1.94
CA PHE A 73 -3.14 -8.60 -1.27
C PHE A 73 -1.79 -8.15 -1.82
N ILE A 74 -1.05 -9.01 -2.54
CA ILE A 74 0.14 -8.63 -3.31
C ILE A 74 -0.18 -8.84 -4.78
N PRO A 75 -0.37 -7.77 -5.59
CA PRO A 75 -0.55 -7.92 -7.02
C PRO A 75 0.75 -8.41 -7.66
N ALA A 76 0.62 -9.13 -8.78
CA ALA A 76 1.77 -9.52 -9.59
C ALA A 76 2.61 -8.28 -9.97
N PRO A 77 3.95 -8.36 -9.86
CA PRO A 77 4.81 -7.26 -10.28
C PRO A 77 4.71 -7.06 -11.80
N SER A 78 4.88 -5.82 -12.26
CA SER A 78 5.09 -5.59 -13.70
C SER A 78 6.37 -6.26 -14.18
N ASP A 79 6.45 -6.59 -15.47
CA ASP A 79 7.67 -7.17 -16.05
C ASP A 79 8.91 -6.31 -15.82
N ASP A 80 8.78 -4.99 -15.95
CA ASP A 80 9.87 -4.05 -15.66
C ASP A 80 10.31 -4.11 -14.18
N LEU A 81 9.38 -4.21 -13.23
CA LEU A 81 9.74 -4.36 -11.81
C LEU A 81 10.43 -5.71 -11.55
N ARG A 82 9.93 -6.80 -12.15
CA ARG A 82 10.53 -8.14 -12.03
C ARG A 82 11.96 -8.16 -12.60
N LEU A 83 12.17 -7.62 -13.80
CA LEU A 83 13.49 -7.53 -14.43
C LEU A 83 14.47 -6.67 -13.61
N ARG A 84 14.02 -5.51 -13.09
CA ARG A 84 14.85 -4.69 -12.21
C ARG A 84 15.24 -5.41 -10.93
N PHE A 85 14.32 -6.16 -10.33
CA PHE A 85 14.63 -7.02 -9.18
C PHE A 85 15.65 -8.09 -9.54
N LEU A 86 15.47 -8.81 -10.64
CA LEU A 86 16.40 -9.87 -11.07
C LEU A 86 17.80 -9.33 -11.43
N ALA A 87 17.87 -8.12 -11.99
CA ALA A 87 19.15 -7.44 -12.23
C ALA A 87 19.86 -7.09 -10.91
N ALA A 88 19.13 -6.53 -9.93
CA ALA A 88 19.68 -6.26 -8.60
C ALA A 88 20.09 -7.56 -7.88
N TRP A 89 19.27 -8.59 -7.98
CA TRP A 89 19.51 -9.93 -7.44
C TRP A 89 20.78 -10.58 -7.99
N ALA A 90 21.04 -10.43 -9.29
CA ALA A 90 22.25 -10.90 -9.94
C ALA A 90 23.50 -10.12 -9.51
N LYS A 91 23.34 -8.82 -9.20
CA LYS A 91 24.44 -7.95 -8.74
C LYS A 91 24.88 -8.31 -7.31
N ALA A 92 23.94 -8.40 -6.38
CA ALA A 92 24.18 -8.82 -5.01
C ALA A 92 22.87 -9.25 -4.36
N ARG A 93 22.94 -10.20 -3.43
CA ARG A 93 21.80 -10.63 -2.62
C ARG A 93 22.26 -11.11 -1.25
N ALA A 94 21.47 -10.80 -0.23
CA ALA A 94 21.77 -11.22 1.13
C ALA A 94 20.49 -11.35 1.96
N VAL A 95 20.53 -12.22 2.95
CA VAL A 95 19.56 -12.20 4.05
C VAL A 95 19.99 -11.12 5.04
N LYS A 96 19.09 -10.18 5.33
CA LYS A 96 19.30 -9.13 6.32
C LYS A 96 18.45 -9.40 7.56
N PRO A 97 19.03 -9.85 8.68
CA PRO A 97 18.29 -10.00 9.94
C PRO A 97 17.69 -8.66 10.39
N GLN A 98 16.51 -8.71 11.02
CA GLN A 98 15.83 -7.55 11.60
C GLN A 98 15.68 -7.67 13.14
N GLY A 99 16.15 -8.76 13.73
CA GLY A 99 15.84 -9.12 15.12
C GLY A 99 14.57 -9.96 15.24
N ASP A 100 14.31 -10.50 16.42
CA ASP A 100 13.06 -11.22 16.77
C ASP A 100 12.66 -12.36 15.82
N GLY A 101 13.65 -13.05 15.25
CA GLY A 101 13.40 -14.11 14.28
C GLY A 101 12.80 -13.61 12.95
N LYS A 102 13.03 -12.34 12.59
CA LYS A 102 12.63 -11.75 11.32
C LYS A 102 13.85 -11.47 10.45
N ALA A 103 13.70 -11.65 9.14
CA ALA A 103 14.71 -11.32 8.16
C ALA A 103 14.08 -10.78 6.87
N LEU A 104 14.82 -9.94 6.15
CA LEU A 104 14.43 -9.42 4.84
C LEU A 104 15.43 -9.92 3.79
N ILE A 105 14.97 -10.01 2.55
CA ILE A 105 15.86 -10.19 1.39
C ILE A 105 16.37 -8.81 0.97
N ALA A 106 17.68 -8.62 0.97
CA ALA A 106 18.32 -7.47 0.34
C ALA A 106 18.83 -7.87 -1.05
N VAL A 107 18.67 -6.97 -2.03
CA VAL A 107 19.20 -7.15 -3.39
C VAL A 107 19.93 -5.89 -3.83
N GLY A 108 20.90 -6.04 -4.72
CA GLY A 108 21.77 -4.94 -5.14
C GLY A 108 22.73 -4.46 -4.05
N ASP A 109 23.35 -3.32 -4.30
CA ASP A 109 24.38 -2.69 -3.47
C ASP A 109 23.93 -1.37 -2.81
N ASP A 110 22.68 -0.98 -3.04
CA ASP A 110 22.06 0.24 -2.48
C ASP A 110 21.38 -0.02 -1.12
N GLY A 111 21.44 -1.25 -0.62
CA GLY A 111 20.83 -1.66 0.65
C GLY A 111 19.31 -1.81 0.58
N TRP A 112 18.72 -1.81 -0.62
CA TRP A 112 17.29 -2.01 -0.80
C TRP A 112 16.87 -3.41 -0.34
N THR A 113 15.73 -3.47 0.35
CA THR A 113 15.15 -4.72 0.84
C THR A 113 13.78 -4.97 0.25
N MET A 114 13.52 -6.21 -0.14
CA MET A 114 12.20 -6.67 -0.55
C MET A 114 11.21 -6.51 0.62
N PRO A 115 9.99 -6.01 0.37
CA PRO A 115 9.05 -5.67 1.44
C PRO A 115 8.40 -6.88 2.12
N ILE A 116 8.48 -8.10 1.57
CA ILE A 116 7.89 -9.29 2.18
C ILE A 116 8.90 -9.92 3.15
N PRO A 117 8.64 -9.91 4.47
CA PRO A 117 9.58 -10.46 5.44
C PRO A 117 9.51 -11.99 5.50
N MET A 118 10.62 -12.59 5.93
CA MET A 118 10.70 -13.96 6.40
C MET A 118 10.64 -13.97 7.92
N VAL A 119 9.84 -14.86 8.49
CA VAL A 119 9.63 -15.00 9.93
C VAL A 119 9.95 -16.44 10.37
N LYS A 120 10.64 -16.58 11.49
CA LYS A 120 10.98 -17.87 12.10
C LYS A 120 9.82 -18.33 12.99
N GLY A 121 9.18 -19.42 12.62
CA GLY A 121 8.16 -20.10 13.43
C GLY A 121 8.66 -21.45 13.95
N ALA A 122 7.75 -22.20 14.60
CA ALA A 122 8.05 -23.52 15.17
C ALA A 122 8.52 -24.54 14.13
N GLN A 123 8.04 -24.43 12.89
CA GLN A 123 8.38 -25.34 11.79
C GLN A 123 9.53 -24.86 10.90
N GLY A 124 10.13 -23.71 11.21
CA GLY A 124 11.17 -23.08 10.40
C GLY A 124 10.78 -21.69 9.88
N TRP A 125 11.53 -21.22 8.89
CA TRP A 125 11.37 -19.93 8.25
C TRP A 125 10.29 -19.98 7.17
N ARG A 126 9.43 -18.97 7.13
CA ARG A 126 8.40 -18.80 6.09
C ARG A 126 8.24 -17.32 5.73
N PHE A 127 7.70 -17.01 4.57
CA PHE A 127 7.34 -15.64 4.23
C PHE A 127 6.07 -15.21 4.98
N ASP A 128 6.00 -13.94 5.40
CA ASP A 128 4.77 -13.33 5.88
C ASP A 128 4.24 -12.35 4.83
N ALA A 129 3.46 -12.91 3.91
CA ALA A 129 2.92 -12.17 2.78
C ALA A 129 1.89 -11.10 3.21
N ARG A 130 1.21 -11.27 4.36
CA ARG A 130 0.30 -10.26 4.91
C ARG A 130 1.05 -9.05 5.41
N ALA A 131 2.09 -9.26 6.23
CA ALA A 131 2.98 -8.19 6.66
C ALA A 131 3.63 -7.49 5.45
N GLY A 132 4.01 -8.25 4.42
CA GLY A 132 4.52 -7.71 3.17
C GLY A 132 3.53 -6.81 2.42
N ALA A 133 2.24 -7.15 2.41
CA ALA A 133 1.21 -6.33 1.78
C ALA A 133 1.04 -4.97 2.46
N ASP A 134 1.09 -4.94 3.79
CA ASP A 134 1.03 -3.71 4.56
C ASP A 134 2.26 -2.83 4.31
N GLU A 135 3.45 -3.43 4.29
CA GLU A 135 4.69 -2.72 3.96
C GLU A 135 4.66 -2.16 2.52
N ILE A 136 4.17 -2.92 1.54
CA ILE A 136 3.99 -2.44 0.15
C ILE A 136 3.03 -1.24 0.12
N ARG A 137 1.94 -1.29 0.87
CA ARG A 137 0.98 -0.16 0.98
C ARG A 137 1.66 1.07 1.58
N ILE A 138 2.39 0.91 2.68
CA ILE A 138 3.12 2.00 3.36
C ILE A 138 4.15 2.62 2.41
N ARG A 139 4.97 1.81 1.73
CA ARG A 139 5.96 2.31 0.74
C ARG A 139 5.32 3.01 -0.45
N ARG A 140 4.12 2.60 -0.87
CA ARG A 140 3.37 3.29 -1.92
C ARG A 140 2.85 4.64 -1.44
N ILE A 141 2.34 4.71 -0.20
CA ILE A 141 1.92 5.97 0.41
C ILE A 141 3.12 6.92 0.49
N GLY A 142 4.23 6.48 1.09
CA GLY A 142 5.44 7.30 1.25
C GLY A 142 6.00 7.83 -0.07
N ARG A 143 6.04 7.02 -1.14
CA ARG A 143 6.45 7.49 -2.49
C ARG A 143 5.55 8.57 -3.08
N ASN A 144 4.28 8.61 -2.67
CA ASN A 144 3.27 9.49 -3.25
C ASN A 144 3.00 10.74 -2.42
N GLU A 145 3.41 10.80 -1.15
CA GLU A 145 3.09 11.91 -0.24
C GLU A 145 3.51 13.29 -0.79
N LEU A 146 4.75 13.43 -1.27
CA LEU A 146 5.22 14.70 -1.83
C LEU A 146 4.44 15.10 -3.10
N ALA A 147 4.12 14.13 -3.95
CA ALA A 147 3.33 14.36 -5.16
C ALA A 147 1.90 14.81 -4.81
N VAL A 148 1.32 14.25 -3.73
CA VAL A 148 0.00 14.67 -3.22
C VAL A 148 0.06 16.11 -2.69
N MET A 149 1.06 16.47 -1.90
CA MET A 149 1.21 17.86 -1.43
C MET A 149 1.32 18.85 -2.59
N GLN A 150 2.12 18.51 -3.61
CA GLN A 150 2.25 19.34 -4.81
C GLN A 150 0.93 19.43 -5.60
N ALA A 151 0.18 18.34 -5.71
CA ALA A 151 -1.13 18.35 -6.35
C ALA A 151 -2.12 19.25 -5.58
N MET A 152 -2.14 19.21 -4.24
CA MET A 152 -3.00 20.07 -3.44
C MET A 152 -2.66 21.56 -3.61
N LEU A 153 -1.37 21.91 -3.69
CA LEU A 153 -0.95 23.29 -3.97
C LEU A 153 -1.39 23.75 -5.37
N ALA A 154 -1.25 22.89 -6.39
CA ALA A 154 -1.72 23.21 -7.73
C ALA A 154 -3.24 23.40 -7.79
N ILE A 155 -4.00 22.60 -7.04
CA ILE A 155 -5.46 22.75 -6.93
C ILE A 155 -5.81 24.07 -6.23
N TYR A 156 -5.08 24.44 -5.17
CA TYR A 156 -5.27 25.71 -4.48
C TYR A 156 -5.05 26.90 -5.44
N ASP A 157 -3.94 26.91 -6.17
CA ASP A 157 -3.65 27.98 -7.12
C ASP A 157 -4.72 28.06 -8.22
N ALA A 158 -5.16 26.91 -8.73
CA ALA A 158 -6.22 26.83 -9.72
C ALA A 158 -7.58 27.35 -9.20
N GLN A 159 -7.93 27.04 -7.95
CA GLN A 159 -9.13 27.56 -7.31
C GLN A 159 -9.06 29.07 -7.09
N MET A 160 -7.90 29.59 -6.71
CA MET A 160 -7.68 31.03 -6.55
C MET A 160 -7.72 31.78 -7.88
N GLU A 161 -7.27 31.16 -8.97
CA GLU A 161 -7.43 31.70 -10.33
C GLU A 161 -8.88 31.64 -10.80
N TYR A 162 -9.59 30.54 -10.50
CA TYR A 162 -11.01 30.43 -10.76
C TYR A 162 -11.77 31.56 -10.06
N ALA A 163 -11.62 31.73 -8.75
CA ALA A 163 -12.35 32.74 -7.97
C ALA A 163 -12.01 34.21 -8.31
N GLN A 164 -11.19 34.52 -9.32
CA GLN A 164 -10.96 35.90 -9.79
C GLN A 164 -12.05 36.42 -10.73
N VAL A 165 -12.81 35.53 -11.36
CA VAL A 165 -13.80 35.86 -12.40
C VAL A 165 -15.16 35.29 -11.97
N ASP A 166 -16.17 36.15 -11.97
CA ASP A 166 -17.58 35.75 -11.91
C ASP A 166 -17.93 35.07 -13.25
N ARG A 167 -18.33 33.79 -13.19
CA ARG A 167 -18.51 32.94 -14.36
C ARG A 167 -19.96 32.63 -14.69
N ASP A 168 -20.89 32.84 -13.77
CA ASP A 168 -22.33 32.68 -14.01
C ASP A 168 -23.08 34.02 -14.07
N GLY A 169 -22.40 35.12 -13.75
CA GLY A 169 -22.88 36.49 -13.93
C GLY A 169 -23.83 36.93 -12.82
N ASP A 170 -23.81 36.27 -11.67
CA ASP A 170 -24.66 36.60 -10.52
C ASP A 170 -24.10 37.73 -9.64
N GLY A 171 -22.90 38.21 -9.96
CA GLY A 171 -22.17 39.26 -9.23
C GLY A 171 -21.32 38.73 -8.08
N VAL A 172 -21.26 37.42 -7.87
CA VAL A 172 -20.50 36.75 -6.80
C VAL A 172 -19.32 35.98 -7.42
N ARG A 173 -18.17 36.02 -6.73
CA ARG A 173 -17.00 35.23 -7.13
C ARG A 173 -16.97 33.95 -6.33
N GLU A 174 -16.97 32.83 -7.04
CA GLU A 174 -17.08 31.51 -6.44
C GLU A 174 -15.85 30.65 -6.71
N TYR A 175 -15.72 29.59 -5.90
CA TYR A 175 -14.78 28.50 -6.18
C TYR A 175 -15.45 27.45 -7.08
N ALA A 176 -14.66 26.77 -7.89
CA ALA A 176 -15.17 25.69 -8.71
C ALA A 176 -15.61 24.51 -7.83
N THR A 177 -16.81 23.99 -8.08
CA THR A 177 -17.36 22.82 -7.38
C THR A 177 -16.97 21.49 -8.03
N ARG A 178 -16.32 21.55 -9.20
CA ARG A 178 -15.93 20.40 -10.00
C ARG A 178 -14.47 20.51 -10.45
N PHE A 179 -13.81 19.37 -10.63
CA PHE A 179 -12.54 19.34 -11.37
C PHE A 179 -12.80 19.51 -12.85
N GLU A 180 -13.60 18.64 -13.45
CA GLU A 180 -13.97 18.72 -14.86
C GLU A 180 -15.29 19.49 -15.04
N SER A 181 -15.27 20.48 -15.94
CA SER A 181 -16.46 21.25 -16.30
C SER A 181 -17.48 20.37 -17.03
N SER A 182 -18.75 20.68 -16.84
CA SER A 182 -19.86 20.12 -17.61
C SER A 182 -19.67 20.42 -19.11
N PRO A 183 -20.19 19.58 -20.03
CA PRO A 183 -20.05 19.80 -21.46
C PRO A 183 -20.51 21.21 -21.88
N GLY A 184 -19.62 21.95 -22.53
CA GLY A 184 -19.88 23.31 -23.00
C GLY A 184 -19.88 24.40 -21.90
N LYS A 185 -19.66 24.05 -20.64
CA LYS A 185 -19.59 24.99 -19.51
C LYS A 185 -18.15 25.18 -19.02
N LYS A 186 -17.97 26.17 -18.14
CA LYS A 186 -16.72 26.49 -17.43
C LYS A 186 -16.94 26.49 -15.90
N ASP A 187 -17.70 25.51 -15.42
CA ASP A 187 -18.11 25.30 -14.03
C ASP A 187 -17.15 24.38 -13.23
N GLY A 188 -15.98 24.05 -13.79
CA GLY A 188 -14.93 23.28 -13.14
C GLY A 188 -13.54 23.87 -13.36
N LEU A 189 -12.52 23.34 -12.67
CA LEU A 189 -11.11 23.76 -12.80
C LEU A 189 -10.47 23.40 -14.15
N TYR A 190 -11.13 22.57 -14.92
CA TYR A 190 -10.67 22.02 -16.19
C TYR A 190 -11.77 22.11 -17.26
N TRP A 191 -11.41 22.53 -18.47
CA TRP A 191 -12.23 22.48 -19.68
C TRP A 191 -11.35 22.42 -20.93
N SER A 192 -11.88 21.86 -22.02
CA SER A 192 -11.20 21.87 -23.32
C SER A 192 -11.16 23.29 -23.87
N THR A 193 -9.98 23.74 -24.28
CA THR A 193 -9.74 25.11 -24.77
C THR A 193 -9.52 25.09 -26.28
N LYS A 194 -10.27 25.89 -27.04
CA LYS A 194 -9.93 26.13 -28.45
C LYS A 194 -8.83 27.19 -28.58
N THR A 195 -8.17 27.23 -29.74
CA THR A 195 -7.16 28.25 -30.04
C THR A 195 -7.75 29.66 -29.86
N GLY A 196 -7.14 30.44 -28.97
CA GLY A 196 -7.57 31.82 -28.66
C GLY A 196 -8.58 31.95 -27.50
N GLU A 197 -9.07 30.85 -26.92
CA GLU A 197 -9.92 30.89 -25.73
C GLU A 197 -9.09 30.92 -24.44
N ALA A 198 -9.66 31.51 -23.38
CA ALA A 198 -9.06 31.50 -22.04
C ALA A 198 -8.84 30.07 -21.55
N VAL A 199 -7.61 29.80 -21.12
CA VAL A 199 -7.17 28.50 -20.63
C VAL A 199 -7.81 28.19 -19.28
N SER A 200 -8.12 26.92 -19.02
CA SER A 200 -8.55 26.45 -17.71
C SER A 200 -7.45 26.61 -16.65
N PRO A 201 -7.80 26.87 -15.38
CA PRO A 201 -6.83 26.97 -14.30
C PRO A 201 -5.88 25.76 -14.16
N LEU A 202 -6.37 24.54 -14.43
CA LEU A 202 -5.53 23.33 -14.46
C LEU A 202 -4.95 22.98 -15.85
N GLY A 203 -5.16 23.82 -16.85
CA GLY A 203 -4.69 23.60 -18.23
C GLY A 203 -5.52 22.59 -19.03
N SER A 204 -5.11 22.34 -20.27
CA SER A 204 -5.73 21.38 -21.20
C SER A 204 -5.24 19.93 -20.94
N PRO A 205 -6.02 18.89 -21.28
CA PRO A 205 -5.78 17.52 -20.82
C PRO A 205 -4.58 16.89 -21.51
N GLN A 206 -4.19 17.41 -22.68
CA GLN A 206 -2.97 17.02 -23.39
C GLN A 206 -1.68 17.45 -22.66
N ARG A 207 -1.77 18.30 -21.63
CA ARG A 207 -0.63 18.70 -20.79
C ARG A 207 -0.61 17.92 -19.46
N ARG A 208 -0.63 16.59 -19.52
CA ARG A 208 -0.40 15.75 -18.33
C ARG A 208 1.06 15.27 -18.32
N PRO A 209 2.01 16.01 -17.73
CA PRO A 209 3.31 15.42 -17.44
C PRO A 209 3.14 14.26 -16.45
N PRO A 210 3.90 13.16 -16.56
CA PRO A 210 3.92 12.13 -15.52
C PRO A 210 4.27 12.78 -14.17
N ALA A 211 3.77 12.23 -13.06
CA ALA A 211 3.82 12.88 -11.74
C ALA A 211 5.23 13.36 -11.33
N ALA A 212 6.29 12.68 -11.74
CA ALA A 212 7.69 13.10 -11.52
C ALA A 212 8.09 14.38 -12.30
N THR A 213 7.47 14.61 -13.45
CA THR A 213 7.70 15.77 -14.32
C THR A 213 6.86 16.98 -13.90
N ALA A 214 5.70 16.77 -13.25
CA ALA A 214 4.90 17.86 -12.66
C ALA A 214 5.69 18.62 -11.58
N ALA A 215 6.42 17.89 -10.71
CA ALA A 215 7.29 18.48 -9.70
C ALA A 215 8.39 19.39 -10.31
N LYS A 216 9.02 18.93 -11.40
CA LYS A 216 10.07 19.69 -12.11
C LYS A 216 9.51 20.88 -12.88
N ALA A 217 8.36 20.73 -13.55
CA ALA A 217 7.74 21.78 -14.35
C ALA A 217 7.19 22.93 -13.48
N ILE A 218 6.61 22.61 -12.32
CA ILE A 218 6.11 23.62 -11.37
C ILE A 218 7.28 24.38 -10.74
N THR A 219 8.37 23.69 -10.37
CA THR A 219 9.58 24.35 -9.84
C THR A 219 10.19 25.33 -10.85
N ALA A 220 10.22 24.99 -12.14
CA ALA A 220 10.70 25.88 -13.20
C ALA A 220 9.78 27.10 -13.43
N THR A 221 8.45 26.93 -13.28
CA THR A 221 7.47 28.01 -13.46
C THR A 221 7.47 28.99 -12.28
N VAL A 222 7.59 28.49 -11.05
CA VAL A 222 7.68 29.32 -9.84
C VAL A 222 8.99 30.12 -9.81
N THR A 223 10.11 29.52 -10.20
CA THR A 223 11.42 30.21 -10.24
C THR A 223 11.45 31.32 -11.28
N SER A 224 10.84 31.11 -12.45
CA SER A 224 10.79 32.12 -13.52
C SER A 224 9.82 33.26 -13.24
N CYS A 225 8.75 33.04 -12.45
CA CYS A 225 7.88 34.11 -11.98
C CYS A 225 8.54 34.95 -10.88
N TRP A 226 9.29 34.30 -9.98
CA TRP A 226 10.02 34.97 -8.90
C TRP A 226 11.22 35.79 -9.41
N ALA A 227 12.00 35.24 -10.35
CA ALA A 227 13.13 35.93 -10.97
C ALA A 227 12.70 37.19 -11.74
N ARG A 228 11.52 37.17 -12.38
CA ARG A 228 10.96 38.32 -13.11
C ARG A 228 10.52 39.44 -12.17
N LYS A 229 10.03 39.10 -10.97
CA LYS A 229 9.63 40.05 -9.93
C LYS A 229 10.82 40.71 -9.22
N ALA A 230 11.96 40.00 -9.15
CA ALA A 230 13.20 40.47 -8.54
C ALA A 230 14.00 41.42 -9.45
N SER A 231 13.80 41.35 -10.77
CA SER A 231 14.56 42.11 -11.77
C SER A 231 13.83 43.37 -12.29
N THR A 232 12.61 43.67 -11.80
CA THR A 232 11.88 44.88 -12.19
C THR A 232 12.28 46.08 -11.32
N PRO A 233 12.80 47.18 -11.90
CA PRO A 233 13.14 48.38 -11.13
C PRO A 233 11.89 49.05 -10.52
N PRO A 234 12.02 49.70 -9.36
CA PRO A 234 10.88 50.13 -8.53
C PRO A 234 9.92 51.11 -9.24
N ALA A 235 10.41 51.90 -10.19
CA ALA A 235 9.59 52.86 -10.93
C ALA A 235 8.57 52.23 -11.91
N ALA A 236 8.73 50.96 -12.29
CA ALA A 236 7.83 50.26 -13.21
C ALA A 236 6.71 49.46 -12.51
N ARG A 237 6.63 49.48 -11.18
CA ARG A 237 5.62 48.72 -10.41
C ARG A 237 4.22 49.36 -10.42
N MET A 238 4.07 50.62 -10.79
CA MET A 238 2.79 51.35 -10.65
C MET A 238 1.89 51.34 -11.89
N SER A 239 2.32 50.78 -13.02
CA SER A 239 1.54 50.82 -14.27
C SER A 239 1.09 49.45 -14.80
N THR A 240 1.30 48.37 -14.06
CA THR A 240 0.77 47.04 -14.44
C THR A 240 -0.53 46.77 -13.68
N PRO A 241 -1.69 46.56 -14.32
CA PRO A 241 -2.91 46.21 -13.62
C PRO A 241 -2.85 44.72 -13.25
N CYS A 242 -2.16 44.39 -12.16
CA CYS A 242 -2.26 43.08 -11.53
C CYS A 242 -1.98 43.18 -10.02
N ALA A 243 -3.09 43.21 -9.26
CA ALA A 243 -3.22 42.85 -7.86
C ALA A 243 -2.43 43.68 -6.82
N GLU A 244 -3.07 44.75 -6.32
CA GLU A 244 -2.77 45.33 -5.02
C GLU A 244 -3.95 45.11 -4.06
N ARG A 245 -3.93 43.97 -3.36
CA ARG A 245 -4.48 43.83 -1.99
C ARG A 245 -3.98 42.54 -1.34
N ARG A 246 -2.78 42.57 -0.76
CA ARG A 246 -2.43 41.72 0.39
C ARG A 246 -1.90 42.60 1.50
N SER A 247 -2.77 42.92 2.44
CA SER A 247 -2.41 43.14 3.84
C SER A 247 -3.70 43.13 4.66
N ALA A 248 -3.62 42.48 5.82
CA ALA A 248 -4.66 42.25 6.81
C ALA A 248 -5.73 41.19 6.44
N VAL A 249 -5.55 39.95 6.89
CA VAL A 249 -6.33 39.32 7.97
C VAL A 249 -5.66 37.97 8.23
N LEU A 250 -5.00 37.85 9.39
CA LEU A 250 -4.92 36.67 10.27
C LEU A 250 -3.82 36.96 11.33
N PRO A 251 -4.16 37.14 12.62
CA PRO A 251 -3.17 37.33 13.67
C PRO A 251 -2.48 36.00 14.03
N PRO A 252 -1.29 36.04 14.66
CA PRO A 252 -0.53 34.84 15.00
C PRO A 252 -1.23 33.99 16.07
N TRP A 253 -1.29 32.68 15.81
CA TRP A 253 -1.86 31.67 16.69
C TRP A 253 -1.05 31.60 18.01
N ARG A 254 -1.57 32.19 19.09
CA ARG A 254 -1.06 31.95 20.46
C ARG A 254 -1.72 30.69 21.01
N GLY A 255 -0.93 29.62 21.14
CA GLY A 255 -1.33 28.40 21.83
C GLY A 255 -1.69 28.68 23.29
N ARG A 256 -2.94 28.42 23.68
CA ARG A 256 -3.40 28.50 25.07
C ARG A 256 -3.03 27.18 25.75
N ARG A 257 -2.07 27.21 26.67
CA ARG A 257 -1.81 26.11 27.63
C ARG A 257 -3.07 25.89 28.47
N SER A 258 -3.63 24.68 28.46
CA SER A 258 -4.69 24.30 29.39
C SER A 258 -4.07 23.95 30.75
N THR A 259 -4.34 24.75 31.77
CA THR A 259 -4.11 24.38 33.16
C THR A 259 -5.29 23.53 33.61
N ALA A 260 -5.07 22.23 33.79
CA ALA A 260 -5.99 21.36 34.52
C ALA A 260 -5.85 21.64 36.03
N THR A 261 -6.97 21.85 36.72
CA THR A 261 -7.08 21.84 38.18
C THR A 261 -8.00 20.67 38.55
N PRO A 262 -7.72 19.90 39.61
CA PRO A 262 -8.37 18.62 39.85
C PRO A 262 -9.68 18.78 40.62
N ALA A 263 -10.58 17.81 40.42
CA ALA A 263 -11.63 17.41 41.34
C ALA A 263 -11.64 15.87 41.38
#